data_AF-A0A7S1LUA6-F1
#
_entry.id   AF-A0A7S1LUA6-F1
#
_cell.length_a   1.000
_cell.length_b   1.000
_cell.length_c   1.000
_cell.angle_alpha   90.00
_cell.angle_beta   90.00
_cell.angle_gamma   90.00
#
_symmetry.space_group_name_H-M   'P 1'
#
loop_
_entity.id
_entity.type
_entity.pdbx_description
1 polymer ?
#
loop_
_entity_poly.entity_id
_entity_poly.type
_entity_poly.pdbx_seq_one_letter_code
_entity_poly.pdbx_strand_id
1 'polypeptide(L)'
;AREAFGRGRPDEAACASAEPSEEALQQRQAWDNAEAVLGCLPGGCETLTILEKPVMESWEAPYMSALAAAACAAGGRVLEVGFGLGLSAAYVDAYDQVEEHVIVEANGAVLGRAALWADTARRPTTVLGGFWQEL
;
A
#
# COMPACT_ATOMS: atom_id res chain seq x y z
N ALA A 1 11.48 46.37 6.96
CA ALA A 1 10.89 45.37 6.05
C ALA A 1 11.47 44.00 6.36
N ARG A 2 10.67 43.14 6.99
CA ARG A 2 10.62 41.67 6.92
C ARG A 2 9.63 41.24 8.00
N GLU A 3 8.40 41.08 7.53
CA GLU A 3 7.21 40.81 8.33
C GLU A 3 7.32 39.43 9.00
N ALA A 4 6.94 39.38 10.27
CA ALA A 4 6.68 38.14 10.98
C ALA A 4 5.43 37.50 10.36
N PHE A 5 5.62 36.45 9.58
CA PHE A 5 4.53 35.65 9.04
C PHE A 5 3.87 34.90 10.20
N GLY A 6 2.75 35.43 10.68
CA GLY A 6 1.92 34.76 11.69
C GLY A 6 1.52 33.39 11.17
N ARG A 7 2.06 32.33 11.79
CA ARG A 7 1.53 30.98 11.63
C ARG A 7 0.22 30.91 12.40
N GLY A 8 -0.85 31.41 11.78
CA GLY A 8 -2.19 30.97 12.12
C GLY A 8 -2.20 29.46 12.00
N ARG A 9 -2.56 28.78 13.09
CA ARG A 9 -2.91 27.36 13.05
C ARG A 9 -3.99 27.24 11.96
N PRO A 10 -3.84 26.41 10.91
CA PRO A 10 -4.95 26.19 10.00
C PRO A 10 -6.14 25.74 10.85
N ASP A 11 -7.30 26.35 10.59
CA ASP A 11 -8.55 25.99 11.25
C ASP A 11 -8.67 24.47 11.24
N GLU A 12 -8.99 23.95 12.42
CA GLU A 12 -9.31 22.55 12.72
C GLU A 12 -10.68 22.22 12.10
N ALA A 13 -10.83 22.55 10.81
CA ALA A 13 -11.91 22.08 9.96
C ALA A 13 -11.73 20.57 9.89
N ALA A 14 -12.42 19.90 10.80
CA ALA A 14 -12.57 18.46 10.85
C ALA A 14 -12.64 17.93 9.43
N CYS A 15 -11.77 16.96 9.12
CA CYS A 15 -11.90 16.11 7.95
C CYS A 15 -13.19 15.31 8.13
N ALA A 16 -14.34 15.96 7.91
CA ALA A 16 -15.62 15.30 7.84
C ALA A 16 -15.57 14.54 6.52
N SER A 17 -15.13 13.28 6.60
CA SER A 17 -15.25 12.31 5.53
C SER A 17 -16.71 12.27 5.12
N ALA A 18 -17.02 12.89 3.97
CA ALA A 18 -18.36 12.78 3.39
C ALA A 18 -18.68 11.29 3.24
N GLU A 19 -19.89 10.90 3.62
CA GLU A 19 -20.37 9.53 3.44
C GLU A 19 -20.17 9.11 1.97
N PRO A 20 -19.56 7.95 1.71
CA PRO A 20 -19.32 7.49 0.35
C PRO A 20 -20.65 7.28 -0.39
N SER A 21 -20.68 7.61 -1.68
CA SER A 21 -21.83 7.30 -2.52
C SER A 21 -22.06 5.80 -2.62
N GLU A 22 -23.29 5.39 -2.93
CA GLU A 22 -23.63 3.98 -3.15
C GLU A 22 -22.76 3.35 -4.25
N GLU A 23 -22.46 4.09 -5.33
CA GLU A 23 -21.56 3.65 -6.39
C GLU A 23 -20.14 3.40 -5.88
N ALA A 24 -19.61 4.28 -5.01
CA ALA A 24 -18.29 4.09 -4.42
C ALA A 24 -18.25 2.85 -3.52
N LEU A 25 -19.32 2.60 -2.75
CA LEU A 25 -19.46 1.39 -1.92
C LEU A 25 -19.52 0.13 -2.78
N GLN A 26 -20.29 0.15 -3.88
CA GLN A 26 -20.35 -0.96 -4.83
C GLN A 26 -18.99 -1.23 -5.48
N GLN A 27 -18.26 -0.17 -5.86
CA GLN A 27 -16.91 -0.30 -6.42
C GLN A 27 -15.93 -0.89 -5.40
N ARG A 28 -16.01 -0.47 -4.13
CA ARG A 28 -15.21 -1.04 -3.03
C ARG A 28 -15.50 -2.51 -2.85
N GLN A 29 -16.78 -2.88 -2.76
CA GLN A 29 -17.19 -4.27 -2.63
C GLN A 29 -16.74 -5.11 -3.82
N ALA A 30 -16.83 -4.57 -5.04
CA ALA A 30 -16.34 -5.23 -6.24
C ALA A 30 -14.82 -5.44 -6.18
N TRP A 31 -14.06 -4.47 -5.69
CA TRP A 31 -12.60 -4.59 -5.55
C TRP A 31 -12.18 -5.57 -4.46
N ASP A 32 -12.84 -5.55 -3.30
CA ASP A 32 -12.59 -6.48 -2.19
C ASP A 32 -12.78 -7.94 -2.63
N ASN A 33 -13.88 -8.21 -3.33
CA ASN A 33 -14.25 -9.56 -3.77
C ASN A 33 -13.67 -9.96 -5.13
N ALA A 34 -12.95 -9.08 -5.82
CA ALA A 34 -12.38 -9.38 -7.12
C ALA A 34 -11.29 -10.46 -7.00
N GLU A 35 -11.26 -11.36 -7.98
CA GLU A 35 -10.16 -12.31 -8.10
C GLU A 35 -8.86 -11.56 -8.44
N ALA A 36 -7.77 -11.94 -7.78
CA ALA A 36 -6.42 -11.50 -8.09
C ALA A 36 -5.75 -12.53 -9.01
N VAL A 37 -5.71 -12.23 -10.31
CA VAL A 37 -5.13 -13.12 -11.31
C VAL A 37 -3.63 -12.85 -11.42
N LEU A 38 -2.83 -13.83 -11.00
CA LEU A 38 -1.40 -13.82 -11.18
C LEU A 38 -1.04 -14.46 -12.53
N GLY A 39 -0.18 -13.79 -13.27
CA GLY A 39 0.21 -14.20 -14.60
C GLY A 39 1.70 -14.00 -14.85
N CYS A 40 2.10 -14.29 -16.08
CA CYS A 40 3.45 -14.07 -16.56
C CYS A 40 3.40 -13.57 -18.01
N LEU A 41 3.99 -12.41 -18.27
CA LEU A 41 4.18 -11.89 -19.62
C LEU A 41 5.39 -12.57 -20.30
N PRO A 42 5.43 -12.54 -21.65
CA PRO A 42 6.62 -12.97 -22.39
C PRO A 42 7.88 -12.30 -21.84
N GLY A 43 8.88 -13.09 -21.47
CA GLY A 43 10.11 -12.61 -20.81
C GLY A 43 10.18 -12.88 -19.31
N GLY A 44 9.18 -13.55 -18.72
CA GLY A 44 9.24 -13.98 -17.32
C GLY A 44 8.73 -12.95 -16.32
N CYS A 45 8.19 -11.82 -16.80
CA CYS A 45 7.66 -10.76 -15.94
C CYS A 45 6.35 -11.23 -15.29
N GLU A 46 6.34 -11.36 -13.97
CA GLU A 46 5.13 -11.64 -13.19
C GLU A 46 4.16 -10.46 -13.24
N THR A 47 2.86 -10.75 -13.29
CA THR A 47 1.80 -9.74 -13.38
C THR A 47 0.69 -10.01 -12.38
N LEU A 48 0.08 -8.94 -11.89
CA LEU A 48 -1.15 -8.96 -11.12
C LEU A 48 -2.25 -8.20 -11.88
N THR A 49 -3.33 -8.91 -12.20
CA THR A 49 -4.51 -8.36 -12.85
C THR A 49 -5.72 -8.51 -11.93
N ILE A 50 -6.45 -7.42 -11.72
CA ILE A 50 -7.70 -7.40 -10.93
C ILE A 50 -8.76 -6.66 -11.75
N LEU A 51 -9.94 -7.25 -11.91
CA LEU A 51 -11.01 -6.72 -12.76
C LEU A 51 -10.53 -6.36 -14.18
N GLU A 52 -9.73 -7.24 -14.78
CA GLU A 52 -9.12 -7.06 -16.12
C GLU A 52 -8.18 -5.86 -16.26
N LYS A 53 -7.81 -5.21 -15.15
CA LYS A 53 -6.87 -4.09 -15.14
C LYS A 53 -5.49 -4.58 -14.73
N PRO A 54 -4.42 -4.19 -15.44
CA PRO A 54 -3.05 -4.45 -15.01
C PRO A 54 -2.78 -3.60 -13.77
N VAL A 55 -2.76 -4.23 -12.60
CA VAL A 55 -2.57 -3.55 -11.31
C VAL A 55 -1.09 -3.38 -10.99
N MET A 56 -0.28 -4.42 -11.25
CA MET A 56 1.15 -4.39 -10.97
C MET A 56 1.92 -5.39 -11.82
N GLU A 57 3.13 -5.05 -12.22
CA GLU A 57 4.04 -5.92 -12.97
C GLU A 57 5.46 -5.93 -12.38
N SER A 58 6.15 -7.07 -12.45
CA SER A 58 7.48 -7.23 -11.85
C SER A 58 8.59 -6.37 -12.47
N TRP A 59 8.41 -5.88 -13.71
CA TRP A 59 9.38 -4.96 -14.32
C TRP A 59 9.48 -3.62 -13.56
N GLU A 60 8.48 -3.28 -12.76
CA GLU A 60 8.44 -2.07 -11.92
C GLU A 60 9.42 -2.15 -10.73
N ALA A 61 10.06 -3.29 -10.49
CA ALA A 61 10.93 -3.53 -9.33
C ALA A 61 11.99 -2.42 -9.08
N PRO A 62 12.72 -1.89 -10.08
CA PRO A 62 13.66 -0.79 -9.84
C PRO A 62 12.99 0.48 -9.32
N TYR A 63 11.77 0.76 -9.78
CA TYR A 63 11.00 1.92 -9.32
C TYR A 63 10.44 1.68 -7.91
N MET A 64 9.92 0.49 -7.62
CA MET A 64 9.48 0.10 -6.27
C MET A 64 10.61 0.16 -5.24
N SER A 65 11.84 -0.21 -5.64
CA SER A 65 13.04 -0.07 -4.80
C SER A 65 13.32 1.39 -4.42
N ALA A 66 13.18 2.32 -5.37
CA ALA A 66 13.38 3.74 -5.12
C ALA A 66 12.31 4.33 -4.18
N LEU A 67 11.05 3.90 -4.32
CA LEU A 67 9.98 4.29 -3.41
C LEU A 67 10.21 3.74 -2.00
N ALA A 68 10.61 2.48 -1.87
CA ALA A 68 10.95 1.88 -0.59
C ALA A 68 12.13 2.62 0.08
N ALA A 69 13.15 3.02 -0.69
CA ALA A 69 14.26 3.82 -0.18
C ALA A 69 13.79 5.17 0.39
N ALA A 70 12.88 5.85 -0.31
CA ALA A 70 12.31 7.12 0.15
C ALA A 70 11.46 6.93 1.41
N ALA A 71 10.59 5.92 1.45
CA ALA A 71 9.74 5.62 2.59
C ALA A 71 10.53 5.21 3.84
N CYS A 72 11.64 4.47 3.66
CA CYS A 72 12.48 3.96 4.76
C CYS A 72 13.59 4.92 5.19
N ALA A 73 13.69 6.11 4.57
CA ALA A 73 14.81 7.04 4.81
C ALA A 73 14.91 7.50 6.28
N ALA A 74 13.78 7.58 6.99
CA ALA A 74 13.73 7.95 8.40
C ALA A 74 13.85 6.75 9.37
N GLY A 75 13.77 5.52 8.87
CA GLY A 75 13.67 4.31 9.70
C GLY A 75 12.40 4.26 10.56
N GLY A 76 12.44 3.46 11.63
CA GLY A 76 11.31 3.31 12.56
C GLY A 76 10.15 2.55 11.91
N ARG A 77 8.93 3.07 12.06
CA ARG A 77 7.71 2.40 11.57
C ARG A 77 7.38 2.87 10.15
N VAL A 78 7.20 1.94 9.22
CA VAL A 78 6.84 2.23 7.83
C VAL A 78 5.42 1.75 7.55
N LEU A 79 4.61 2.59 6.93
CA LEU A 79 3.27 2.27 6.43
C LEU A 79 3.31 2.15 4.91
N GLU A 80 2.87 1.00 4.40
CA GLU A 80 2.66 0.70 2.99
C GLU A 80 1.16 0.52 2.72
N VAL A 81 0.62 1.22 1.73
CA VAL A 81 -0.79 1.12 1.33
C VAL A 81 -0.86 0.48 -0.05
N GLY A 82 -1.34 -0.76 -0.10
CA GLY A 82 -1.35 -1.65 -1.26
C GLY A 82 -0.14 -2.57 -1.27
N PHE A 83 -0.37 -3.89 -1.15
CA PHE A 83 0.70 -4.91 -1.18
C PHE A 83 1.05 -5.34 -2.60
N GLY A 84 0.03 -5.52 -3.45
CA GLY A 84 0.20 -5.96 -4.83
C GLY A 84 0.99 -7.27 -4.98
N LEU A 85 2.12 -7.21 -5.69
CA LEU A 85 3.06 -8.33 -5.85
C LEU A 85 4.08 -8.45 -4.70
N GLY A 86 4.08 -7.54 -3.73
CA GLY A 86 5.01 -7.53 -2.60
C GLY A 86 6.42 -7.05 -2.93
N LEU A 87 6.61 -6.34 -4.07
CA LEU A 87 7.93 -5.85 -4.49
C LEU A 87 8.46 -4.78 -3.53
N SER A 88 7.68 -3.72 -3.28
CA SER A 88 8.00 -2.67 -2.32
C SER A 88 8.17 -3.26 -0.92
N ALA A 89 7.24 -4.11 -0.48
CA ALA A 89 7.31 -4.76 0.82
C ALA A 89 8.61 -5.55 1.04
N ALA A 90 9.08 -6.29 0.03
CA ALA A 90 10.37 -6.99 0.10
C ALA A 90 11.57 -6.03 0.22
N TYR A 91 11.52 -4.87 -0.45
CA TYR A 91 12.55 -3.84 -0.29
C TYR A 91 12.45 -3.13 1.06
N VAL A 92 11.26 -2.81 1.56
CA VAL A 92 11.05 -2.25 2.92
C VAL A 92 11.62 -3.21 3.96
N ASP A 93 11.29 -4.50 3.83
CA ASP A 93 11.83 -5.54 4.70
C ASP A 93 13.35 -5.73 4.51
N ALA A 94 13.99 -5.14 3.50
CA ALA A 94 15.44 -5.15 3.30
C ALA A 94 16.19 -4.11 4.19
N TYR A 95 15.52 -3.05 4.65
CA TYR A 95 16.19 -1.92 5.34
C TYR A 95 16.35 -2.13 6.83
N ASP A 96 17.58 -2.29 7.34
CA ASP A 96 17.81 -2.59 8.76
C ASP A 96 17.33 -1.49 9.73
N GLN A 97 17.21 -0.23 9.30
CA GLN A 97 16.69 0.85 10.15
C GLN A 97 15.16 0.86 10.35
N VAL A 98 14.42 -0.01 9.65
CA VAL A 98 12.97 -0.16 9.85
C VAL A 98 12.71 -1.05 11.07
N GLU A 99 11.90 -0.62 12.00
CA GLU A 99 11.57 -1.36 13.22
C GLU A 99 10.27 -2.16 13.09
N GLU A 100 9.31 -1.64 12.33
CA GLU A 100 8.00 -2.25 12.10
C GLU A 100 7.50 -1.89 10.70
N HIS A 101 6.87 -2.85 10.03
CA HIS A 101 6.22 -2.65 8.75
C HIS A 101 4.71 -2.87 8.88
N VAL A 102 3.91 -1.89 8.49
CA VAL A 102 2.44 -2.01 8.45
C VAL A 102 1.99 -1.96 7.00
N ILE A 103 1.25 -2.97 6.56
CA ILE A 103 0.70 -3.08 5.21
C ILE A 103 -0.82 -2.96 5.29
N VAL A 104 -1.42 -2.10 4.48
CA VAL A 104 -2.87 -2.04 4.26
C VAL A 104 -3.19 -2.63 2.90
N GLU A 105 -4.07 -3.62 2.84
CA GLU A 105 -4.51 -4.24 1.58
C GLU A 105 -6.03 -4.43 1.54
N ALA A 106 -6.65 -3.99 0.45
CA ALA A 106 -8.11 -3.93 0.31
C ALA A 106 -8.68 -5.11 -0.47
N ASN A 107 -7.93 -5.72 -1.39
CA ASN A 107 -8.41 -6.88 -2.14
C ASN A 107 -8.22 -8.15 -1.30
N GLY A 108 -9.30 -8.91 -1.06
CA GLY A 108 -9.27 -10.10 -0.19
C GLY A 108 -8.28 -11.18 -0.64
N ALA A 109 -8.10 -11.38 -1.95
CA ALA A 109 -7.15 -12.37 -2.47
C ALA A 109 -5.69 -11.93 -2.30
N VAL A 110 -5.39 -10.64 -2.52
CA VAL A 110 -4.05 -10.08 -2.26
C VAL A 110 -3.75 -10.01 -0.76
N LEU A 111 -4.75 -9.69 0.06
CA LEU A 111 -4.65 -9.66 1.52
C LEU A 111 -4.16 -11.00 2.08
N GLY A 112 -4.72 -12.12 1.60
CA GLY A 112 -4.27 -13.46 1.99
C GLY A 112 -2.79 -13.71 1.66
N ARG A 113 -2.30 -13.19 0.53
CA ARG A 113 -0.88 -13.27 0.15
C ARG A 113 -0.01 -12.39 1.04
N ALA A 114 -0.46 -11.18 1.35
CA ALA A 114 0.22 -10.26 2.25
C ALA A 114 0.39 -10.87 3.66
N ALA A 115 -0.67 -11.49 4.18
CA ALA A 115 -0.63 -12.18 5.47
C ALA A 115 0.38 -13.34 5.48
N LEU A 116 0.36 -14.20 4.46
CA LEU A 116 1.33 -15.29 4.33
C LEU A 116 2.77 -14.78 4.18
N TRP A 117 2.97 -13.67 3.48
CA TRP A 117 4.29 -13.05 3.36
C TRP A 117 4.77 -12.49 4.71
N ALA A 118 3.89 -11.83 5.47
CA ALA A 118 4.21 -11.24 6.76
C ALA A 118 4.73 -12.28 7.78
N ASP A 119 4.23 -13.52 7.74
CA ASP A 119 4.74 -14.63 8.56
C ASP A 119 6.20 -14.99 8.27
N THR A 120 6.72 -14.61 7.10
CA THR A 120 8.09 -14.87 6.65
C THR A 120 9.00 -13.64 6.69
N ALA A 121 8.46 -12.47 7.01
CA ALA A 121 9.20 -11.21 7.01
C ALA A 121 10.29 -11.19 8.10
N ARG A 122 11.40 -10.48 7.85
CA ARG A 122 12.53 -10.41 8.80
C ARG A 122 12.22 -9.59 10.05
N ARG A 123 11.22 -8.73 10.01
CA ARG A 123 10.83 -7.82 11.09
C ARG A 123 9.33 -7.89 11.36
N PRO A 124 8.88 -7.36 12.52
CA PRO A 124 7.46 -7.28 12.83
C PRO A 124 6.68 -6.62 11.68
N THR A 125 5.79 -7.41 11.09
CA THR A 125 4.96 -6.99 9.95
C THR A 125 3.49 -7.19 10.31
N THR A 126 2.72 -6.11 10.32
CA THR A 126 1.28 -6.14 10.57
C THR A 126 0.54 -5.91 9.26
N VAL A 127 -0.41 -6.79 8.93
CA VAL A 127 -1.26 -6.64 7.74
C VAL A 127 -2.67 -6.28 8.18
N LEU A 128 -3.16 -5.14 7.71
CA LEU A 128 -4.50 -4.64 7.95
C LEU A 128 -5.33 -4.82 6.68
N GLY A 129 -6.41 -5.59 6.80
CA GLY A 129 -7.36 -5.81 5.71
C GLY A 129 -8.38 -4.71 5.62
N GLY A 130 -8.60 -4.17 4.43
CA GLY A 130 -9.65 -3.20 4.14
C GLY A 130 -9.17 -1.98 3.37
N PHE A 131 -10.12 -1.08 3.12
CA PHE A 131 -9.85 0.18 2.45
C PHE A 131 -9.15 1.15 3.41
N TRP A 132 -8.04 1.76 2.97
CA TRP A 132 -7.28 2.71 3.78
C TRP A 132 -8.10 3.93 4.25
N GLN A 133 -9.21 4.23 3.57
CA GLN A 133 -10.14 5.29 3.95
C GLN A 133 -10.96 4.97 5.22
N GLU A 134 -11.00 3.71 5.64
CA GLU A 134 -11.90 3.20 6.69
C GLU A 134 -11.14 2.64 7.90
N LEU A 135 -9.81 2.65 7.87
CA LEU A 135 -8.92 2.13 8.93
C LEU A 135 -8.47 3.21 9.92
#